data_AF-A0A4Q3L8T8-F1
#
_entry.id   AF-A0A4Q3L8T8-F1
#
_cell.length_a   1.000
_cell.length_b   1.000
_cell.length_c   1.000
_cell.angle_alpha   90.00
_cell.angle_beta   90.00
_cell.angle_gamma   90.00
#
_symmetry.space_group_name_H-M   'P 1'
#
loop_
_entity.id
_entity.type
_entity.pdbx_description
1 polymer ?
#
loop_
_entity_poly.entity_id
_entity_poly.type
_entity_poly.pdbx_seq_one_letter_code
_entity_poly.pdbx_strand_id
1 'polypeptide(L)'
;LERGVVDGYGWPIGGIFDLNWHEKTKFRIDPGFYDAEVSLIMNLPAYRKLTPAQRDYLQKQLLALEAENVFWAKYTADEVARQEKAGIQTIKFDAATSKAFVDKAYQVGWASAEKQSPEIAARFKPLFTRK
;
A
#
# COMPACT_ATOMS: atom_id res chain seq x y z
N LEU A 1 4.62 -11.03 -16.92
CA LEU A 1 5.45 -12.10 -16.31
C LEU A 1 5.59 -13.32 -17.22
N GLU A 2 4.52 -14.06 -17.51
CA GLU A 2 4.58 -15.31 -18.31
C GLU A 2 5.34 -15.18 -19.64
N ARG A 3 5.04 -14.12 -20.42
CA ARG A 3 5.65 -13.88 -21.74
C ARG A 3 6.96 -13.08 -21.70
N GLY A 4 7.48 -12.78 -20.52
CA GLY A 4 8.74 -12.02 -20.38
C GLY A 4 8.72 -10.57 -20.85
N VAL A 5 7.54 -9.93 -20.94
CA VAL A 5 7.42 -8.50 -21.35
C VAL A 5 8.00 -7.54 -20.31
N VAL A 6 8.04 -7.96 -19.04
CA VAL A 6 8.59 -7.19 -17.92
C VAL A 6 9.43 -8.13 -17.06
N ASP A 7 10.52 -7.61 -16.50
CA ASP A 7 11.41 -8.35 -15.60
C ASP A 7 10.87 -8.43 -14.16
N GLY A 8 10.00 -7.48 -13.78
CA GLY A 8 9.46 -7.36 -12.43
C GLY A 8 8.29 -6.38 -12.37
N TYR A 9 7.84 -6.10 -11.15
CA TYR A 9 6.66 -5.27 -10.88
C TYR A 9 6.72 -4.67 -9.47
N GLY A 10 5.97 -3.59 -9.25
CA GLY A 10 5.67 -3.07 -7.91
C GLY A 10 4.31 -3.57 -7.44
N TRP A 11 4.26 -4.14 -6.25
CA TRP A 11 3.03 -4.62 -5.60
C TRP A 11 3.20 -4.57 -4.07
N PRO A 12 2.11 -4.47 -3.29
CA PRO A 12 2.17 -4.67 -1.84
C PRO A 12 2.81 -6.00 -1.45
N ILE A 13 3.20 -6.12 -0.19
CA ILE A 13 3.88 -7.32 0.32
C ILE A 13 3.03 -8.60 0.19
N GLY A 14 1.70 -8.48 0.26
CA GLY A 14 0.77 -9.60 0.15
C GLY A 14 -0.04 -9.61 -1.15
N GLY A 15 -0.51 -10.79 -1.54
CA GLY A 15 -1.46 -11.02 -2.63
C GLY A 15 -0.86 -11.51 -3.95
N ILE A 16 0.47 -11.68 -4.05
CA ILE A 16 1.11 -12.15 -5.30
C ILE A 16 0.78 -13.62 -5.63
N PHE A 17 0.26 -14.37 -4.65
CA PHE A 17 -0.18 -15.74 -4.83
C PHE A 17 -1.60 -15.85 -5.39
N ASP A 18 -2.43 -14.82 -5.20
CA ASP A 18 -3.86 -14.87 -5.53
C ASP A 18 -4.10 -14.98 -7.05
N LEU A 19 -3.16 -14.45 -7.83
CA LEU A 19 -3.17 -14.46 -9.30
C LEU A 19 -1.98 -15.24 -9.89
N ASN A 20 -1.38 -16.16 -9.12
CA ASN A 20 -0.26 -17.02 -9.53
C ASN A 20 1.03 -16.29 -9.96
N TRP A 21 1.27 -15.05 -9.55
CA TRP A 21 2.48 -14.32 -9.95
C TRP A 21 3.76 -14.90 -9.34
N HIS A 22 3.64 -15.56 -8.18
CA HIS A 22 4.74 -16.27 -7.54
C HIS A 22 5.45 -17.28 -8.46
N GLU A 23 4.75 -17.91 -9.42
CA GLU A 23 5.35 -18.85 -10.38
C GLU A 23 6.46 -18.24 -11.25
N LYS A 24 6.44 -16.91 -11.41
CA LYS A 24 7.40 -16.14 -12.22
C LYS A 24 8.10 -15.05 -11.42
N THR A 25 7.99 -15.08 -10.09
CA THR A 25 8.65 -14.11 -9.20
C THR A 25 9.80 -14.79 -8.49
N LYS A 26 11.03 -14.31 -8.72
CA LYS A 26 12.24 -14.89 -8.12
C LYS A 26 12.73 -14.13 -6.91
N PHE A 27 12.51 -12.81 -6.89
CA PHE A 27 13.09 -11.91 -5.91
C PHE A 27 12.04 -10.94 -5.35
N ARG A 28 12.21 -10.59 -4.08
CA ARG A 28 11.59 -9.41 -3.45
C ARG A 28 12.71 -8.50 -2.95
N ILE A 29 12.58 -7.20 -3.13
CA ILE A 29 13.53 -6.21 -2.62
C ILE A 29 13.01 -5.64 -1.30
N ASP A 30 13.85 -5.68 -0.27
CA ASP A 30 13.58 -5.05 1.02
C ASP A 30 14.58 -3.87 1.23
N PRO A 31 14.16 -2.78 1.92
CA PRO A 31 12.86 -2.58 2.56
C PRO A 31 11.74 -2.19 1.58
N GLY A 32 10.49 -2.48 1.95
CA GLY A 32 9.33 -1.89 1.30
C GLY A 32 9.23 -0.38 1.52
N PHE A 33 8.38 0.28 0.75
CA PHE A 33 8.15 1.73 0.82
C PHE A 33 6.68 2.07 0.59
N TYR A 34 6.28 3.27 1.00
CA TYR A 34 4.88 3.71 1.11
C TYR A 34 4.03 2.79 1.98
N ASP A 35 2.71 2.99 1.92
CA ASP A 35 1.71 2.11 2.50
C ASP A 35 0.55 2.01 1.50
N ALA A 36 0.01 0.82 1.30
CA ALA A 36 -0.98 0.58 0.26
C ALA A 36 -2.35 1.13 0.69
N GLU A 37 -2.98 1.92 -0.18
CA GLU A 37 -4.30 2.47 0.08
C GLU A 37 -5.36 1.72 -0.75
N VAL A 38 -6.36 1.16 -0.06
CA VAL A 38 -7.55 0.55 -0.65
C VAL A 38 -8.77 1.02 0.14
N SER A 39 -9.62 1.84 -0.48
CA SER A 39 -10.78 2.46 0.18
C SER A 39 -12.11 2.10 -0.47
N LEU A 40 -13.17 2.21 0.34
CA LEU A 40 -14.54 2.31 -0.16
C LEU A 40 -14.84 3.75 -0.52
N ILE A 41 -15.15 4.00 -1.80
CA ILE A 41 -15.58 5.32 -2.29
C ILE A 41 -17.03 5.27 -2.73
N MET A 42 -17.77 6.35 -2.52
CA MET A 42 -19.19 6.46 -2.86
C MET A 42 -19.46 7.64 -3.78
N ASN A 43 -20.41 7.48 -4.70
CA ASN A 43 -20.94 8.59 -5.48
C ASN A 43 -21.49 9.69 -4.56
N LEU A 44 -20.99 10.92 -4.73
CA LEU A 44 -21.32 12.04 -3.85
C LEU A 44 -22.83 12.40 -3.85
N PRO A 45 -23.52 12.51 -5.01
CA PRO A 45 -24.97 12.69 -5.03
C PRO A 45 -25.74 11.58 -4.29
N ALA A 46 -25.36 10.31 -4.47
CA ALA A 46 -26.00 9.20 -3.78
C ALA A 46 -25.80 9.27 -2.26
N TYR A 47 -24.59 9.57 -1.80
CA TYR A 47 -24.30 9.76 -0.38
C TYR A 47 -25.13 10.89 0.24
N ARG A 48 -25.31 12.00 -0.49
CA ARG A 48 -26.13 13.14 -0.05
C ARG A 48 -27.63 12.82 0.04
N LYS A 49 -28.11 11.83 -0.71
CA LYS A 49 -29.51 11.37 -0.67
C LYS A 49 -29.82 10.46 0.53
N LEU A 50 -28.80 9.95 1.23
CA LEU A 50 -29.00 9.16 2.43
C LEU A 50 -29.67 10.01 3.52
N THR A 51 -30.68 9.43 4.17
CA THR A 51 -31.25 10.03 5.40
C THR A 51 -30.19 10.06 6.51
N PRO A 52 -30.36 10.90 7.55
CA PRO A 52 -29.44 10.92 8.68
C PRO A 52 -29.21 9.52 9.28
N ALA A 53 -30.28 8.76 9.53
CA ALA A 53 -30.17 7.40 10.08
C ALA A 53 -29.40 6.42 9.17
N GLN A 54 -29.57 6.52 7.84
CA GLN A 54 -28.81 5.70 6.89
C GLN A 54 -27.33 6.07 6.88
N ARG A 55 -27.02 7.38 6.95
CA ARG A 55 -25.65 7.88 6.98
C ARG A 55 -24.94 7.48 8.28
N ASP A 56 -25.63 7.59 9.41
CA ASP A 56 -25.09 7.20 10.72
C ASP A 56 -24.82 5.70 10.79
N TYR A 57 -25.73 4.88 10.25
CA TYR A 57 -25.52 3.44 10.14
C TYR A 57 -24.32 3.11 9.23
N LEU A 58 -24.23 3.73 8.05
CA LEU A 58 -23.08 3.53 7.16
C LEU A 58 -21.77 3.93 7.86
N GLN A 59 -21.73 5.07 8.53
CA GLN A 59 -20.55 5.53 9.26
C GLN A 59 -20.13 4.55 10.35
N LYS A 60 -21.09 4.02 11.12
CA LYS A 60 -20.82 2.98 12.13
C LYS A 60 -20.17 1.74 11.51
N GLN A 61 -20.68 1.28 10.37
CA GLN A 61 -20.15 0.09 9.72
C GLN A 61 -18.79 0.33 9.05
N LEU A 62 -18.53 1.54 8.54
CA LEU A 62 -17.20 1.91 8.02
C LEU A 62 -16.14 1.89 9.12
N LEU A 63 -16.44 2.46 10.29
CA LEU A 63 -15.52 2.40 11.44
C LEU A 63 -15.30 0.96 11.94
N ALA A 64 -16.34 0.12 11.88
CA ALA A 64 -16.20 -1.30 12.21
C ALA A 64 -15.28 -2.02 11.22
N LEU A 65 -15.37 -1.71 9.91
CA LEU A 65 -14.45 -2.25 8.91
C LEU A 65 -13.01 -1.79 9.15
N GLU A 66 -12.79 -0.50 9.40
CA GLU A 66 -11.45 0.04 9.66
C GLU A 66 -10.83 -0.53 10.94
N ALA A 67 -11.63 -0.86 11.95
CA ALA A 67 -11.14 -1.51 13.17
C ALA A 67 -10.52 -2.90 12.91
N GLU A 68 -10.92 -3.58 11.83
CA GLU A 68 -10.35 -4.86 11.42
C GLU A 68 -8.98 -4.72 10.71
N ASN A 69 -8.51 -3.50 10.43
CA ASN A 69 -7.21 -3.27 9.76
C ASN A 69 -5.99 -3.76 10.58
N VAL A 70 -6.18 -4.15 11.85
CA VAL A 70 -5.18 -4.91 12.61
C VAL A 70 -4.76 -6.21 11.91
N PHE A 71 -5.62 -6.74 11.04
CA PHE A 71 -5.35 -7.87 10.16
C PHE A 71 -4.07 -7.69 9.32
N TRP A 72 -3.83 -6.49 8.79
CA TRP A 72 -2.77 -6.28 7.78
C TRP A 72 -1.35 -6.53 8.30
N ALA A 73 -1.10 -6.28 9.59
CA ALA A 73 0.19 -6.57 10.20
C ALA A 73 0.45 -8.09 10.24
N LYS A 74 -0.56 -8.88 10.63
CA LYS A 74 -0.49 -10.35 10.61
C LYS A 74 -0.37 -10.86 9.19
N TYR A 75 -1.20 -10.35 8.27
CA TYR A 75 -1.17 -10.73 6.86
C TYR A 75 0.19 -10.49 6.22
N THR A 76 0.83 -9.37 6.54
CA THR A 76 2.20 -9.06 6.10
C THR A 76 3.20 -10.12 6.57
N ALA A 77 3.17 -10.50 7.86
CA ALA A 77 4.08 -11.52 8.38
C ALA A 77 3.84 -12.89 7.73
N ASP A 78 2.57 -13.27 7.56
CA ASP A 78 2.18 -14.54 6.96
C ASP A 78 2.60 -14.60 5.46
N GLU A 79 2.42 -13.52 4.70
CA GLU A 79 2.80 -13.45 3.28
C GLU A 79 4.33 -13.40 3.09
N VAL A 80 5.09 -12.72 3.95
CA VAL A 80 6.57 -12.79 3.93
C VAL A 80 7.05 -14.22 4.12
N ALA A 81 6.52 -14.93 5.12
CA ALA A 81 6.88 -16.33 5.38
C ALA A 81 6.45 -17.24 4.21
N ARG A 82 5.30 -16.98 3.60
CA ARG A 82 4.82 -17.72 2.42
C ARG A 82 5.72 -17.53 1.21
N GLN A 83 6.19 -16.31 0.96
CA GLN A 83 7.15 -16.01 -0.11
C GLN A 83 8.48 -16.75 0.09
N GLU A 84 9.02 -16.73 1.32
CA GLU A 84 10.24 -17.45 1.65
C GLU A 84 10.07 -18.97 1.44
N LYS A 85 8.95 -19.54 1.91
CA LYS A 85 8.62 -20.95 1.72
C LYS A 85 8.47 -21.33 0.24
N ALA A 86 7.99 -20.40 -0.59
CA ALA A 86 7.88 -20.59 -2.04
C ALA A 86 9.23 -20.43 -2.78
N GLY A 87 10.33 -20.14 -2.07
CA GLY A 87 11.66 -19.99 -2.64
C GLY A 87 11.96 -18.61 -3.22
N ILE A 88 11.12 -17.60 -2.94
CA ILE A 88 11.39 -16.22 -3.36
C ILE A 88 12.51 -15.65 -2.49
N GLN A 89 13.59 -15.22 -3.14
CA GLN A 89 14.77 -14.71 -2.46
C GLN A 89 14.59 -13.23 -2.08
N THR A 90 14.94 -12.90 -0.85
CA THR A 90 14.92 -11.51 -0.39
C THR A 90 16.25 -10.83 -0.69
N ILE A 91 16.21 -9.75 -1.47
CA ILE A 91 17.34 -8.86 -1.70
C ILE A 91 17.34 -7.81 -0.58
N LYS A 92 18.45 -7.72 0.15
CA LYS A 92 18.64 -6.75 1.23
C LYS A 92 19.88 -5.89 0.96
N PHE A 93 19.84 -4.67 1.47
CA PHE A 93 20.99 -3.76 1.46
C PHE A 93 21.62 -3.68 2.86
N ASP A 94 22.76 -3.00 2.97
CA ASP A 94 23.24 -2.53 4.26
C ASP A 94 22.30 -1.45 4.85
N ALA A 95 22.47 -1.15 6.14
CA ALA A 95 21.58 -0.23 6.85
C ALA A 95 21.54 1.18 6.24
N ALA A 96 22.67 1.70 5.77
CA ALA A 96 22.76 3.04 5.21
C ALA A 96 22.01 3.13 3.86
N THR A 97 22.21 2.12 3.02
CA THR A 97 21.57 2.00 1.72
C THR A 97 20.08 1.70 1.85
N SER A 98 19.67 0.84 2.78
CA SER A 98 18.25 0.61 3.10
C SER A 98 17.54 1.90 3.51
N LYS A 99 18.18 2.72 4.37
CA LYS A 99 17.63 4.02 4.75
C LYS A 99 17.52 4.95 3.55
N ALA A 100 18.61 5.10 2.79
CA ALA A 100 18.64 5.96 1.62
C ALA A 100 17.59 5.55 0.56
N PHE A 101 17.33 4.26 0.40
CA PHE A 101 16.32 3.73 -0.51
C PHE A 101 14.91 4.21 -0.14
N VAL A 102 14.52 4.05 1.13
CA VAL A 102 13.19 4.50 1.62
C VAL A 102 13.08 6.02 1.59
N ASP A 103 14.10 6.73 2.09
CA ASP A 103 14.13 8.19 2.08
C ASP A 103 13.95 8.72 0.65
N LYS A 104 14.63 8.10 -0.33
CA LYS A 104 14.54 8.48 -1.73
C LYS A 104 13.13 8.25 -2.28
N ALA A 105 12.49 7.13 -1.97
CA ALA A 105 11.11 6.86 -2.36
C ALA A 105 10.17 7.98 -1.89
N TYR A 106 10.18 8.31 -0.59
CA TYR A 106 9.34 9.39 -0.06
C TYR A 106 9.71 10.77 -0.60
N GLN A 107 11.01 11.06 -0.79
CA GLN A 107 11.45 12.33 -1.37
C GLN A 107 10.86 12.52 -2.78
N VAL A 108 11.00 11.52 -3.66
CA VAL A 108 10.51 11.64 -5.05
C VAL A 108 8.99 11.59 -5.13
N GLY A 109 8.35 10.79 -4.28
CA GLY A 109 6.89 10.74 -4.19
C GLY A 109 6.29 12.09 -3.83
N TRP A 110 6.79 12.74 -2.78
CA TRP A 110 6.34 14.06 -2.39
C TRP A 110 6.69 15.13 -3.43
N ALA A 111 7.89 15.12 -4.00
CA ALA A 111 8.25 16.07 -5.06
C ALA A 111 7.33 15.95 -6.29
N SER A 112 6.93 14.73 -6.66
CA SER A 112 5.98 14.49 -7.74
C SER A 112 4.58 15.01 -7.38
N ALA A 113 4.09 14.75 -6.16
CA ALA A 113 2.81 15.26 -5.69
C ALA A 113 2.78 16.81 -5.65
N GLU A 114 3.86 17.44 -5.18
CA GLU A 114 4.02 18.89 -5.15
C GLU A 114 4.01 19.50 -6.56
N LYS A 115 4.64 18.84 -7.54
CA LYS A 115 4.57 19.27 -8.95
C LYS A 115 3.15 19.12 -9.53
N GLN A 116 2.45 18.07 -9.16
CA GLN A 116 1.12 17.76 -9.71
C GLN A 116 0.01 18.63 -9.11
N SER A 117 0.07 18.92 -7.81
CA SER A 117 -0.91 19.74 -7.10
C SER A 117 -0.26 20.42 -5.89
N PRO A 118 0.37 21.59 -6.10
CA PRO A 118 1.15 22.26 -5.05
C PRO A 118 0.36 22.53 -3.78
N GLU A 119 -0.87 23.05 -3.91
CA GLU A 119 -1.73 23.38 -2.76
C GLU A 119 -2.14 22.14 -1.97
N ILE A 120 -2.60 21.08 -2.66
CA ILE A 120 -3.07 19.86 -2.01
C ILE A 120 -1.90 19.11 -1.36
N ALA A 121 -0.75 19.02 -2.04
CA ALA A 121 0.44 18.38 -1.49
C ALA A 121 0.96 19.12 -0.25
N ALA A 122 1.02 20.46 -0.29
CA ALA A 122 1.43 21.28 0.86
C ALA A 122 0.50 21.09 2.07
N ARG A 123 -0.80 20.86 1.83
CA ARG A 123 -1.77 20.57 2.89
C ARG A 123 -1.65 19.13 3.41
N PHE A 124 -1.46 18.14 2.55
CA PHE A 124 -1.50 16.72 2.93
C PHE A 124 -0.19 16.23 3.56
N LYS A 125 0.97 16.72 3.10
CA LYS A 125 2.29 16.32 3.63
C LYS A 125 2.42 16.44 5.15
N PRO A 126 2.06 17.57 5.80
CA PRO A 126 2.11 17.66 7.26
C PRO A 126 1.05 16.80 7.98
N LEU A 127 -0.03 16.40 7.30
CA LEU A 127 -1.08 15.54 7.88
C LEU A 127 -0.70 14.05 7.84
N PHE A 128 0.15 13.65 6.89
CA PHE A 128 0.57 12.25 6.70
C PHE A 128 1.97 11.95 7.23
N THR A 129 2.72 12.96 7.64
CA THR A 129 4.02 12.75 8.28
C THR A 129 3.81 12.38 9.75
N ARG A 130 4.45 11.30 10.21
CA ARG A 130 4.44 10.93 11.64
C ARG A 130 5.04 12.08 12.46
N LYS A 131 4.39 12.44 13.57
CA LYS A 131 4.90 13.40 14.54
C LYS A 131 6.07 12.83 15.33
#